data_AF-A0A087CQA9-F1
#
_entry.id   AF-A0A087CQA9-F1
#
_cell.length_a   1.000
_cell.length_b   1.000
_cell.length_c   1.000
_cell.angle_alpha   90.00
_cell.angle_beta   90.00
_cell.angle_gamma   90.00
#
_symmetry.space_group_name_H-M   'P 1'
#
loop_
_entity.id
_entity.type
_entity.pdbx_description
1 polymer ?
#
loop_
_entity_poly.entity_id
_entity_poly.type
_entity_poly.pdbx_seq_one_letter_code
_entity_poly.pdbx_strand_id
1 'polypeptide(L)'
;MSRLVDWLVRERSERVSHGLYYNTQIAMGYNSNHMEGSTLTPEQTAQLFTTGSVLADGPDDIIRADDVIEMGNHFRMFDWMLDHVDDPVDKTMVCTMQSILKRGTSQESNPDRNIGGYKILPNVISEIEQIHTVLPADVPAAMNVVYELYRNLTDDPYAIAKAHWMFESTHPLSDGNGRVGRMIMFKELLRIDTVPVVVRDSQKLLYYRGLRNFSGEPGYLVDTLLSERDYYRDRFIEQLAPGRIEYTYADTWDRTPIERRHTAQPAHNPFVKDHWDTVDVYQRVDPSSIEPDAA
;
A
#
# COMPACT_ATOMS: atom_id res chain seq x y z
N MET A 1 1.54 -26.23 12.24
CA MET A 1 1.81 -24.80 12.00
C MET A 1 0.55 -24.21 11.39
N SER A 2 0.31 -22.90 11.50
CA SER A 2 -0.88 -22.25 10.93
C SER A 2 -0.47 -21.26 9.85
N ARG A 3 -1.39 -20.92 8.94
CA ARG A 3 -1.19 -19.77 8.03
C ARG A 3 -0.91 -18.52 8.87
N LEU A 4 -0.14 -17.60 8.33
CA LEU A 4 0.15 -16.33 9.00
C LEU A 4 -1.13 -15.53 9.28
N VAL A 5 -2.06 -15.47 8.31
CA VAL A 5 -3.35 -14.77 8.47
C VAL A 5 -4.17 -15.35 9.62
N ASP A 6 -4.27 -16.68 9.74
CA ASP A 6 -5.04 -17.33 10.81
C ASP A 6 -4.48 -16.98 12.19
N TRP A 7 -3.15 -16.88 12.30
CA TRP A 7 -2.48 -16.47 13.52
C TRP A 7 -2.80 -15.02 13.89
N LEU A 8 -2.70 -14.10 12.91
CA LEU A 8 -3.02 -12.69 13.11
C LEU A 8 -4.49 -12.50 13.53
N VAL A 9 -5.42 -13.19 12.86
CA VAL A 9 -6.85 -13.17 13.17
C VAL A 9 -7.13 -13.73 14.57
N ARG A 10 -6.45 -14.80 14.97
CA ARG A 10 -6.57 -15.36 16.32
C ARG A 10 -6.09 -14.37 17.39
N GLU A 11 -4.89 -13.82 17.23
CA GLU A 11 -4.34 -12.86 18.20
C GLU A 11 -5.18 -11.59 18.31
N ARG A 12 -5.74 -11.09 17.20
CA ARG A 12 -6.73 -10.01 17.19
C ARG A 12 -7.95 -10.36 18.05
N SER A 13 -8.54 -11.53 17.80
CA SER A 13 -9.77 -11.99 18.45
C SER A 13 -9.57 -12.21 19.96
N GLU A 14 -8.42 -12.74 20.33
CA GLU A 14 -8.01 -12.97 21.72
C GLU A 14 -7.47 -11.70 22.40
N ARG A 15 -7.31 -10.60 21.66
CA ARG A 15 -6.70 -9.33 22.10
C ARG A 15 -5.33 -9.56 22.75
N VAL A 16 -4.51 -10.38 22.10
CA VAL A 16 -3.15 -10.69 22.58
C VAL A 16 -2.32 -9.42 22.56
N SER A 17 -1.95 -8.97 23.75
CA SER A 17 -1.11 -7.79 23.93
C SER A 17 0.33 -8.09 23.51
N HIS A 18 0.95 -7.17 22.76
CA HIS A 18 2.34 -7.30 22.29
C HIS A 18 2.64 -8.58 21.47
N GLY A 19 1.61 -9.23 20.92
CA GLY A 19 1.74 -10.35 19.98
C GLY A 19 2.15 -9.92 18.57
N LEU A 20 2.25 -10.88 17.66
CA LEU A 20 2.55 -10.66 16.25
C LEU A 20 1.60 -9.64 15.60
N TYR A 21 0.29 -9.83 15.74
CA TYR A 21 -0.75 -8.92 15.25
C TYR A 21 -0.61 -7.50 15.80
N TYR A 22 -0.43 -7.37 17.12
CA TYR A 22 -0.28 -6.07 17.78
C TYR A 22 0.92 -5.31 17.21
N ASN A 23 2.08 -5.96 17.15
CA ASN A 23 3.30 -5.32 16.66
C ASN A 23 3.20 -5.01 15.17
N THR A 24 2.69 -5.93 14.36
CA THR A 24 2.52 -5.73 12.91
C THR A 24 1.63 -4.52 12.64
N GLN A 25 0.53 -4.38 13.38
CA GLN A 25 -0.41 -3.28 13.16
C GLN A 25 0.18 -1.91 13.53
N ILE A 26 0.92 -1.82 14.64
CA ILE A 26 1.62 -0.57 15.01
C ILE A 26 2.72 -0.26 14.00
N ALA A 27 3.55 -1.25 13.65
CA ALA A 27 4.64 -1.05 12.71
C ALA A 27 4.13 -0.61 11.33
N MET A 28 3.10 -1.28 10.81
CA MET A 28 2.52 -0.94 9.52
C MET A 28 1.79 0.42 9.58
N GLY A 29 1.01 0.67 10.63
CA GLY A 29 0.31 1.93 10.85
C GLY A 29 1.28 3.12 10.89
N TYR A 30 2.30 3.06 11.76
CA TYR A 30 3.30 4.12 11.88
C TYR A 30 4.02 4.35 10.55
N ASN A 31 4.72 3.34 10.02
CA ASN A 31 5.59 3.54 8.86
C ASN A 31 4.79 3.96 7.62
N SER A 32 3.62 3.34 7.39
CA SER A 32 2.81 3.65 6.21
C SER A 32 2.22 5.06 6.28
N ASN A 33 1.80 5.56 7.43
CA ASN A 33 1.25 6.91 7.55
C ASN A 33 2.34 7.99 7.63
N HIS A 34 3.46 7.72 8.29
CA HIS A 34 4.57 8.67 8.40
C HIS A 34 5.23 8.93 7.03
N MET A 35 5.32 7.89 6.19
CA MET A 35 5.77 8.04 4.80
C MET A 35 4.89 9.03 4.01
N GLU A 36 3.60 9.12 4.31
CA GLU A 36 2.65 10.07 3.67
C GLU A 36 2.49 11.39 4.44
N GLY A 37 3.33 11.66 5.45
CA GLY A 37 3.41 12.97 6.12
C GLY A 37 2.64 13.09 7.44
N SER A 38 2.12 12.00 7.99
CA SER A 38 1.62 12.00 9.39
C SER A 38 2.75 12.36 10.35
N THR A 39 2.47 13.16 11.37
CA THR A 39 3.46 13.59 12.37
C THR A 39 3.43 12.79 13.66
N LEU A 40 2.56 11.77 13.77
CA LEU A 40 2.50 10.92 14.96
C LEU A 40 3.80 10.12 15.14
N THR A 41 4.32 10.12 16.36
CA THR A 41 5.49 9.31 16.74
C THR A 41 5.14 7.82 16.83
N PRO A 42 6.13 6.90 16.85
CA PRO A 42 5.89 5.49 17.14
C PRO A 42 5.15 5.27 18.47
N GLU A 43 5.53 6.02 19.50
CA GLU A 43 4.94 5.95 20.84
C GLU A 43 3.49 6.44 20.83
N GLN A 44 3.21 7.57 20.18
CA GLN A 44 1.85 8.10 20.00
C GLN A 44 0.97 7.14 19.19
N THR A 45 1.54 6.49 18.16
CA THR A 45 0.83 5.48 17.36
C THR A 45 0.46 4.27 18.21
N ALA A 46 1.40 3.75 19.00
CA ALA A 46 1.16 2.64 19.92
C ALA A 46 0.13 3.00 21.01
N GLN A 47 0.19 4.24 21.52
CA GLN A 47 -0.76 4.76 22.49
C GLN A 47 -2.16 4.82 21.89
N LEU A 48 -2.31 5.41 20.69
CA LEU A 48 -3.59 5.49 19.99
C LEU A 48 -4.19 4.10 19.77
N PHE A 49 -3.38 3.13 19.34
CA PHE A 49 -3.84 1.76 19.12
C PHE A 49 -4.32 1.10 20.42
N THR A 50 -3.60 1.32 21.53
CA THR A 50 -3.85 0.63 22.80
C THR A 50 -4.98 1.25 23.61
N THR A 51 -5.04 2.58 23.67
CA THR A 51 -5.94 3.30 24.59
C THR A 51 -6.98 4.15 23.86
N GLY A 52 -6.88 4.32 22.54
CA GLY A 52 -7.75 5.22 21.79
C GLY A 52 -7.46 6.71 22.05
N SER A 53 -6.32 7.05 22.65
CA SER A 53 -5.94 8.42 23.00
C SER A 53 -4.49 8.71 22.62
N VAL A 54 -4.19 9.95 22.26
CA VAL A 54 -2.83 10.43 22.03
C VAL A 54 -2.52 11.56 23.01
N LEU A 55 -1.37 11.48 23.67
CA LEU A 55 -0.84 12.57 24.49
C LEU A 55 0.20 13.35 23.68
N ALA A 56 0.17 14.67 23.85
CA ALA A 56 1.21 15.55 23.35
C ALA A 56 2.50 15.32 24.16
N ASP A 57 3.64 15.24 23.48
CA ASP A 57 4.95 15.04 24.11
C ASP A 57 5.48 16.33 24.77
N GLY A 58 4.85 17.47 24.48
CA GLY A 58 5.19 18.76 25.06
C GLY A 58 4.18 19.86 24.70
N PRO A 59 4.36 21.08 25.24
CA PRO A 59 3.45 22.19 25.02
C PRO A 59 3.37 22.67 23.56
N ASP A 60 4.42 22.43 22.77
CA ASP A 60 4.51 22.81 21.35
C ASP A 60 4.20 21.65 20.39
N ASP A 61 3.86 20.47 20.92
CA ASP A 61 3.51 19.31 20.10
C ASP A 61 2.05 19.40 19.62
N ILE A 62 1.90 19.64 18.31
CA ILE A 62 0.60 19.82 17.66
C ILE A 62 0.18 18.50 17.02
N ILE A 63 -0.80 17.85 17.64
CA ILE A 63 -1.44 16.65 17.09
C ILE A 63 -2.51 17.08 16.09
N ARG A 64 -2.28 16.76 14.81
CA ARG A 64 -3.24 17.06 13.74
C ARG A 64 -4.44 16.10 13.83
N ALA A 65 -5.65 16.63 13.78
CA ALA A 65 -6.86 15.82 13.87
C ALA A 65 -6.94 14.76 12.76
N ASP A 66 -6.60 15.14 11.52
CA ASP A 66 -6.57 14.20 10.40
C ASP A 66 -5.56 13.07 10.62
N ASP A 67 -4.40 13.32 11.23
CA ASP A 67 -3.42 12.26 11.51
C ASP A 67 -3.96 11.21 12.49
N VAL A 68 -4.67 11.66 13.54
CA VAL A 68 -5.33 10.76 14.51
C VAL A 68 -6.44 9.96 13.84
N ILE A 69 -7.25 10.62 13.01
CA ILE A 69 -8.36 9.98 12.30
C ILE A 69 -7.84 8.96 11.28
N GLU A 70 -6.89 9.35 10.43
CA GLU A 70 -6.29 8.49 9.41
C GLU A 70 -5.53 7.31 10.03
N MET A 71 -4.84 7.50 11.15
CA MET A 71 -4.19 6.40 11.87
C MET A 71 -5.21 5.42 12.44
N GLY A 72 -6.26 5.91 13.09
CA GLY A 72 -7.37 5.06 13.57
C GLY A 72 -8.08 4.33 12.43
N ASN A 73 -8.23 4.98 11.27
CA ASN A 73 -8.79 4.37 10.08
C ASN A 73 -7.86 3.33 9.45
N HIS A 74 -6.54 3.56 9.48
CA HIS A 74 -5.58 2.57 9.02
C HIS A 74 -5.68 1.27 9.85
N PHE A 75 -5.85 1.38 11.18
CA PHE A 75 -6.10 0.20 12.02
C PHE A 75 -7.38 -0.54 11.61
N ARG A 76 -8.48 0.19 11.39
CA ARG A 76 -9.74 -0.40 10.88
C ARG A 76 -9.58 -1.05 9.51
N MET A 77 -8.80 -0.43 8.62
CA MET A 77 -8.51 -0.95 7.29
C MET A 77 -7.67 -2.23 7.37
N PHE A 78 -6.72 -2.31 8.29
CA PHE A 78 -5.93 -3.52 8.53
C PHE A 78 -6.82 -4.66 9.03
N ASP A 79 -7.71 -4.40 9.99
CA ASP A 79 -8.66 -5.40 10.47
C ASP A 79 -9.61 -5.86 9.38
N TRP A 80 -10.18 -4.92 8.63
CA TRP A 80 -11.03 -5.25 7.49
C TRP A 80 -10.28 -6.08 6.45
N MET A 81 -9.02 -5.74 6.16
CA MET A 81 -8.17 -6.50 5.25
C MET A 81 -7.97 -7.93 5.73
N LEU A 82 -7.71 -8.16 7.03
CA LEU A 82 -7.57 -9.51 7.59
C LEU A 82 -8.82 -10.37 7.37
N ASP A 83 -10.02 -9.76 7.44
CA ASP A 83 -11.29 -10.45 7.20
C ASP A 83 -11.57 -10.75 5.72
N HIS A 84 -10.81 -10.13 4.80
CA HIS A 84 -10.98 -10.23 3.34
C HIS A 84 -9.68 -10.69 2.64
N VAL A 85 -8.78 -11.39 3.35
CA VAL A 85 -7.48 -11.82 2.79
C VAL A 85 -7.63 -12.76 1.59
N ASP A 86 -8.65 -13.61 1.56
CA ASP A 86 -8.85 -14.57 0.48
C ASP A 86 -9.70 -13.99 -0.68
N ASP A 87 -10.27 -12.80 -0.52
CA ASP A 87 -11.04 -12.12 -1.58
C ASP A 87 -10.12 -11.58 -2.69
N PRO A 88 -10.58 -11.51 -3.95
CA PRO A 88 -9.78 -10.99 -5.05
C PRO A 88 -9.52 -9.49 -4.90
N VAL A 89 -8.34 -9.03 -5.34
CA VAL A 89 -8.09 -7.60 -5.52
C VAL A 89 -8.88 -7.12 -6.74
N ASP A 90 -9.89 -6.29 -6.50
CA ASP A 90 -10.74 -5.69 -7.52
C ASP A 90 -11.03 -4.21 -7.20
N LYS A 91 -11.93 -3.59 -7.98
CA LYS A 91 -12.35 -2.19 -7.75
C LYS A 91 -12.95 -2.02 -6.36
N THR A 92 -13.85 -2.90 -5.97
CA THR A 92 -14.57 -2.85 -4.69
C THR A 92 -13.59 -2.84 -3.54
N MET A 93 -12.59 -3.74 -3.54
CA MET A 93 -11.58 -3.80 -2.50
C MET A 93 -10.75 -2.52 -2.42
N VAL A 94 -10.19 -2.06 -3.55
CA VAL A 94 -9.35 -0.84 -3.60
C VAL A 94 -10.11 0.39 -3.10
N CYS A 95 -11.35 0.56 -3.56
CA CYS A 95 -12.19 1.71 -3.22
C CYS A 95 -12.72 1.63 -1.78
N THR A 96 -13.02 0.43 -1.29
CA THR A 96 -13.43 0.22 0.12
C THR A 96 -12.29 0.53 1.06
N MET A 97 -11.06 0.09 0.77
CA MET A 97 -9.88 0.44 1.56
C MET A 97 -9.67 1.96 1.62
N GLN A 98 -9.80 2.67 0.49
CA GLN A 98 -9.73 4.13 0.48
C GLN A 98 -10.85 4.76 1.32
N SER A 99 -12.08 4.27 1.19
CA SER A 99 -13.23 4.77 1.94
C SER A 99 -13.01 4.65 3.44
N ILE A 100 -12.53 3.48 3.90
CA ILE A 100 -12.19 3.27 5.31
C ILE A 100 -11.10 4.25 5.73
N LEU A 101 -10.01 4.34 4.96
CA LEU A 101 -8.87 5.20 5.28
C LEU A 101 -9.27 6.68 5.44
N LYS A 102 -10.18 7.16 4.59
CA LYS A 102 -10.54 8.58 4.49
C LYS A 102 -11.80 8.98 5.27
N ARG A 103 -12.50 8.02 5.88
CA ARG A 103 -13.71 8.26 6.67
C ARG A 103 -13.47 9.27 7.80
N GLY A 104 -14.27 10.33 7.84
CA GLY A 104 -14.21 11.38 8.86
C GLY A 104 -13.05 12.36 8.73
N THR A 105 -12.23 12.24 7.69
CA THR A 105 -11.12 13.19 7.43
C THR A 105 -11.63 14.48 6.78
N SER A 106 -10.82 15.53 6.81
CA SER A 106 -11.13 16.77 6.08
C SER A 106 -11.36 16.56 4.57
N GLN A 107 -10.77 15.50 4.00
CA GLN A 107 -10.87 15.18 2.58
C GLN A 107 -12.17 14.44 2.20
N GLU A 108 -12.86 13.78 3.14
CA GLU A 108 -14.08 13.00 2.83
C GLU A 108 -15.17 13.88 2.18
N SER A 109 -15.25 15.14 2.60
CA SER A 109 -16.25 16.10 2.12
C SER A 109 -15.78 16.94 0.92
N ASN A 110 -14.57 16.71 0.41
CA ASN A 110 -14.01 17.51 -0.68
C ASN A 110 -14.60 17.05 -2.04
N PRO A 111 -15.31 17.92 -2.79
CA PRO A 111 -15.94 17.55 -4.06
C PRO A 111 -14.95 17.18 -5.18
N ASP A 112 -13.67 17.48 -5.02
CA ASP A 112 -12.60 17.12 -5.96
C ASP A 112 -11.95 15.77 -5.60
N ARG A 113 -12.36 15.15 -4.49
CA ARG A 113 -11.92 13.83 -4.05
C ARG A 113 -13.08 12.85 -4.15
N ASN A 114 -13.02 11.95 -5.12
CA ASN A 114 -13.99 10.85 -5.25
C ASN A 114 -13.65 9.73 -4.26
N ILE A 115 -13.87 9.98 -2.96
CA ILE A 115 -13.58 8.99 -1.91
C ILE A 115 -14.50 7.78 -2.06
N GLY A 116 -13.91 6.60 -2.19
CA GLY A 116 -14.64 5.37 -2.48
C GLY A 116 -14.87 5.11 -3.96
N GLY A 117 -14.20 5.86 -4.83
CA GLY A 117 -14.16 5.63 -6.27
C GLY A 117 -12.78 5.94 -6.84
N TYR A 118 -12.65 5.83 -8.16
CA TYR A 118 -11.44 6.25 -8.84
C TYR A 118 -11.33 7.76 -8.92
N LYS A 119 -10.11 8.27 -9.05
CA LYS A 119 -9.87 9.70 -9.23
C LYS A 119 -10.64 10.23 -10.44
N ILE A 120 -11.20 11.42 -10.27
CA ILE A 120 -11.94 12.16 -11.29
C ILE A 120 -11.14 13.33 -11.86
N LEU A 121 -10.02 13.64 -11.23
CA LEU A 121 -9.06 14.66 -11.64
C LEU A 121 -7.68 14.01 -11.79
N PRO A 122 -6.85 14.52 -12.71
CA PRO A 122 -5.47 14.07 -12.83
C PRO A 122 -4.68 14.34 -11.54
N ASN A 123 -3.77 13.43 -11.19
CA ASN A 123 -2.84 13.60 -10.07
C ASN A 123 -1.41 13.16 -10.43
N VAL A 124 -0.44 13.71 -9.73
CA VAL A 124 0.99 13.39 -9.89
C VAL A 124 1.52 12.78 -8.60
N ILE A 125 2.50 11.88 -8.70
CA ILE A 125 3.18 11.30 -7.53
C ILE A 125 4.08 12.34 -6.86
N SER A 126 4.65 13.26 -7.66
CA SER A 126 5.49 14.37 -7.19
C SER A 126 5.16 15.62 -7.99
N GLU A 127 4.73 16.68 -7.31
CA GLU A 127 4.43 17.98 -7.92
C GLU A 127 5.69 18.67 -8.46
N ILE A 128 6.86 18.39 -7.89
CA ILE A 128 8.13 18.99 -8.32
C ILE A 128 8.68 18.25 -9.54
N GLU A 129 8.62 16.92 -9.53
CA GLU A 129 9.16 16.09 -10.61
C GLU A 129 8.15 15.80 -11.72
N GLN A 130 6.89 16.22 -11.55
CA GLN A 130 5.78 16.00 -12.48
C GLN A 130 5.71 14.55 -12.98
N ILE A 131 5.85 13.60 -12.05
CA ILE A 131 5.70 12.18 -12.38
C ILE A 131 4.22 11.93 -12.64
N HIS A 132 3.86 11.98 -13.92
CA HIS A 132 2.52 11.75 -14.42
C HIS A 132 2.05 10.33 -14.10
N THR A 133 0.75 10.22 -13.86
CA THR A 133 0.08 8.96 -13.62
C THR A 133 -0.93 8.71 -14.75
N VAL A 134 -1.66 7.60 -14.66
CA VAL A 134 -2.73 7.32 -15.62
C VAL A 134 -3.83 8.38 -15.52
N LEU A 135 -4.34 8.87 -16.65
CA LEU A 135 -5.43 9.85 -16.64
C LEU A 135 -6.74 9.22 -16.13
N PRO A 136 -7.63 10.00 -15.48
CA PRO A 136 -8.87 9.47 -14.89
C PRO A 136 -9.69 8.54 -15.79
N ALA A 137 -9.84 8.88 -17.07
CA ALA A 137 -10.61 8.09 -18.04
C ALA A 137 -9.99 6.71 -18.33
N ASP A 138 -8.68 6.57 -18.20
CA ASP A 138 -7.93 5.36 -18.51
C ASP A 138 -7.72 4.46 -17.27
N VAL A 139 -8.01 4.96 -16.06
CA VAL A 139 -7.84 4.23 -14.79
C VAL A 139 -8.54 2.87 -14.77
N PRO A 140 -9.82 2.73 -15.21
CA PRO A 140 -10.49 1.43 -15.18
C PRO A 140 -9.74 0.36 -16.01
N ALA A 141 -9.26 0.74 -17.20
CA ALA A 141 -8.52 -0.18 -18.06
C ALA A 141 -7.13 -0.51 -17.49
N ALA A 142 -6.43 0.48 -16.93
CA ALA A 142 -5.14 0.27 -16.27
C ALA A 142 -5.26 -0.64 -15.05
N MET A 143 -6.30 -0.46 -14.24
CA MET A 143 -6.52 -1.27 -13.05
C MET A 143 -6.84 -2.74 -13.37
N ASN A 144 -7.45 -3.05 -14.51
CA ASN A 144 -7.61 -4.45 -14.95
C ASN A 144 -6.26 -5.17 -15.11
N VAL A 145 -5.21 -4.46 -15.53
CA VAL A 145 -3.85 -5.04 -15.60
C VAL A 145 -3.31 -5.28 -14.19
N VAL A 146 -3.53 -4.34 -13.26
CA VAL A 146 -3.13 -4.50 -11.85
C VAL A 146 -3.83 -5.70 -11.21
N TYR A 147 -5.14 -5.86 -11.43
CA TYR A 147 -5.92 -6.99 -10.90
C TYR A 147 -5.42 -8.33 -11.43
N GLU A 148 -5.07 -8.41 -12.72
CA GLU A 148 -4.52 -9.64 -13.30
C GLU A 148 -3.12 -9.97 -12.75
N LEU A 149 -2.29 -8.96 -12.46
CA LEU A 149 -0.99 -9.18 -11.80
C LEU A 149 -1.16 -9.75 -10.38
N TYR A 150 -2.09 -9.22 -9.59
CA TYR A 150 -2.35 -9.73 -8.24
C TYR A 150 -3.03 -11.11 -8.24
N ARG A 151 -3.99 -11.34 -9.15
CA ARG A 151 -4.66 -12.63 -9.31
C ARG A 151 -3.66 -13.78 -9.54
N ASN A 152 -2.64 -13.54 -10.36
CA ASN A 152 -1.61 -14.52 -10.70
C ASN A 152 -0.35 -14.39 -9.84
N LEU A 153 -0.40 -13.66 -8.73
CA LEU A 153 0.77 -13.41 -7.91
C LEU A 153 1.31 -14.72 -7.32
N THR A 154 2.63 -14.87 -7.39
CA THR A 154 3.40 -15.94 -6.75
C THR A 154 4.44 -15.34 -5.82
N ASP A 155 5.06 -16.16 -4.98
CA ASP A 155 6.23 -15.77 -4.18
C ASP A 155 7.48 -15.64 -5.07
N ASP A 156 7.44 -14.68 -5.98
CA ASP A 156 8.54 -14.24 -6.83
C ASP A 156 8.83 -12.76 -6.51
N PRO A 157 10.03 -12.41 -6.02
CA PRO A 157 10.34 -11.04 -5.60
C PRO A 157 10.13 -10.00 -6.69
N TYR A 158 10.40 -10.35 -7.96
CA TYR A 158 10.16 -9.46 -9.09
C TYR A 158 8.66 -9.26 -9.36
N ALA A 159 7.86 -10.33 -9.35
CA ALA A 159 6.41 -10.25 -9.56
C ALA A 159 5.73 -9.38 -8.49
N ILE A 160 6.14 -9.52 -7.22
CA ILE A 160 5.65 -8.70 -6.10
C ILE A 160 5.95 -7.22 -6.34
N ALA A 161 7.21 -6.90 -6.65
CA ALA A 161 7.62 -5.53 -6.93
C ALA A 161 6.91 -4.94 -8.17
N LYS A 162 6.73 -5.74 -9.22
CA LYS A 162 6.06 -5.34 -10.46
C LYS A 162 4.58 -5.05 -10.26
N ALA A 163 3.86 -5.91 -9.52
CA ALA A 163 2.44 -5.71 -9.22
C ALA A 163 2.25 -4.40 -8.44
N HIS A 164 3.07 -4.20 -7.40
CA HIS A 164 3.05 -3.00 -6.58
C HIS A 164 3.41 -1.73 -7.38
N TRP A 165 4.47 -1.78 -8.19
CA TRP A 165 4.84 -0.68 -9.08
C TRP A 165 3.73 -0.34 -10.10
N MET A 166 3.04 -1.34 -10.65
CA MET A 166 1.93 -1.11 -11.58
C MET A 166 0.75 -0.39 -10.88
N PHE A 167 0.45 -0.74 -9.63
CA PHE A 167 -0.55 -0.03 -8.83
C PHE A 167 -0.14 1.43 -8.57
N GLU A 168 1.08 1.65 -8.07
CA GLU A 168 1.58 3.00 -7.73
C GLU A 168 1.69 3.92 -8.95
N SER A 169 2.13 3.39 -10.09
CA SER A 169 2.20 4.15 -11.36
C SER A 169 0.82 4.42 -11.98
N THR A 170 -0.16 3.54 -11.75
CA THR A 170 -1.55 3.80 -12.13
C THR A 170 -2.16 4.91 -11.27
N HIS A 171 -1.87 4.89 -9.97
CA HIS A 171 -2.30 5.89 -9.00
C HIS A 171 -3.82 6.15 -9.07
N PRO A 172 -4.65 5.10 -8.90
CA PRO A 172 -6.07 5.12 -9.28
C PRO A 172 -6.94 6.00 -8.39
N LEU A 173 -6.50 6.31 -7.17
CA LEU A 173 -7.29 7.02 -6.16
C LEU A 173 -6.93 8.50 -6.12
N SER A 174 -7.87 9.34 -5.65
CA SER A 174 -7.62 10.78 -5.50
C SER A 174 -6.59 11.10 -4.42
N ASP A 175 -6.51 10.28 -3.37
CA ASP A 175 -5.48 10.29 -2.33
C ASP A 175 -5.46 8.92 -1.62
N GLY A 176 -4.39 8.63 -0.88
CA GLY A 176 -4.21 7.39 -0.12
C GLY A 176 -3.58 6.25 -0.91
N ASN A 177 -3.15 6.48 -2.17
CA ASN A 177 -2.57 5.46 -3.04
C ASN A 177 -1.44 4.69 -2.36
N GLY A 178 -0.42 5.38 -1.81
CA GLY A 178 0.71 4.71 -1.16
C GLY A 178 0.29 3.78 0.00
N ARG A 179 -0.69 4.21 0.80
CA ARG A 179 -1.20 3.45 1.95
C ARG A 179 -2.04 2.24 1.53
N VAL A 180 -2.94 2.44 0.56
CA VAL A 180 -3.76 1.36 0.01
C VAL A 180 -2.89 0.36 -0.77
N GLY A 181 -1.93 0.82 -1.56
CA GLY A 181 -1.00 -0.04 -2.31
C GLY A 181 -0.17 -0.93 -1.39
N ARG A 182 0.42 -0.36 -0.33
CA ARG A 182 1.13 -1.15 0.70
C ARG A 182 0.20 -2.12 1.44
N MET A 183 -1.06 -1.75 1.70
CA MET A 183 -2.05 -2.64 2.32
C MET A 183 -2.41 -3.81 1.41
N ILE A 184 -2.63 -3.58 0.11
CA ILE A 184 -2.90 -4.62 -0.89
C ILE A 184 -1.68 -5.54 -1.03
N MET A 185 -0.48 -4.98 -1.13
CA MET A 185 0.75 -5.78 -1.18
C MET A 185 0.87 -6.67 0.05
N PHE A 186 0.65 -6.14 1.26
CA PHE A 186 0.66 -6.94 2.49
C PHE A 186 -0.40 -8.06 2.47
N LYS A 187 -1.65 -7.73 2.11
CA LYS A 187 -2.76 -8.68 1.97
C LYS A 187 -2.43 -9.81 1.00
N GLU A 188 -1.94 -9.49 -0.19
CA GLU A 188 -1.68 -10.50 -1.22
C GLU A 188 -0.55 -11.45 -0.84
N LEU A 189 0.42 -10.98 -0.05
CA LEU A 189 1.45 -11.85 0.53
C LEU A 189 0.88 -12.76 1.63
N LEU A 190 -0.09 -12.29 2.43
CA LEU A 190 -0.84 -13.17 3.33
C LEU A 190 -1.66 -14.22 2.56
N ARG A 191 -2.32 -13.81 1.46
CA ARG A 191 -3.18 -14.70 0.66
C ARG A 191 -2.42 -15.89 0.08
N ILE A 192 -1.20 -15.67 -0.38
CA ILE A 192 -0.33 -16.71 -0.95
C ILE A 192 0.56 -17.39 0.10
N ASP A 193 0.29 -17.18 1.38
CA ASP A 193 1.02 -17.77 2.52
C ASP A 193 2.54 -17.54 2.45
N THR A 194 2.96 -16.31 2.11
CA THR A 194 4.37 -15.93 2.10
C THR A 194 4.69 -14.84 3.13
N VAL A 195 5.97 -14.60 3.38
CA VAL A 195 6.44 -13.51 4.25
C VAL A 195 6.02 -12.15 3.68
N PRO A 196 5.21 -11.36 4.42
CA PRO A 196 4.72 -10.07 3.96
C PRO A 196 5.77 -8.96 4.12
N VAL A 197 5.42 -7.76 3.63
CA VAL A 197 6.29 -6.57 3.64
C VAL A 197 5.68 -5.48 4.52
N VAL A 198 6.46 -4.96 5.47
CA VAL A 198 6.20 -3.66 6.10
C VAL A 198 7.35 -2.73 5.73
N VAL A 199 7.12 -1.84 4.77
CA VAL A 199 8.14 -0.87 4.35
C VAL A 199 8.35 0.14 5.48
N ARG A 200 9.54 0.13 6.08
CA ARG A 200 9.90 1.08 7.13
C ARG A 200 10.15 2.46 6.55
N ASP A 201 9.76 3.50 7.29
CA ASP A 201 10.00 4.90 6.93
C ASP A 201 11.50 5.19 6.78
N SER A 202 12.36 4.52 7.55
CA SER A 202 13.82 4.60 7.39
C SER A 202 14.32 4.15 6.00
N GLN A 203 13.54 3.35 5.27
CA GLN A 203 13.81 2.92 3.90
C GLN A 203 13.03 3.71 2.84
N LYS A 204 12.26 4.73 3.23
CA LYS A 204 11.40 5.54 2.35
C LYS A 204 12.12 6.05 1.11
N LEU A 205 13.35 6.54 1.26
CA LEU A 205 14.15 7.06 0.14
C LEU A 205 14.53 5.96 -0.86
N LEU A 206 14.89 4.76 -0.38
CA LEU A 206 15.21 3.62 -1.24
C LEU A 206 13.96 3.11 -1.94
N TYR A 207 12.86 3.01 -1.21
CA TYR A 207 11.56 2.58 -1.74
C TYR A 207 11.06 3.52 -2.84
N TYR A 208 11.06 4.84 -2.63
CA TYR A 208 10.67 5.82 -3.66
C TYR A 208 11.62 5.82 -4.85
N ARG A 209 12.93 5.71 -4.63
CA ARG A 209 13.90 5.55 -5.71
C ARG A 209 13.62 4.27 -6.51
N GLY A 210 13.27 3.18 -5.83
CA GLY A 210 12.91 1.91 -6.45
C GLY A 210 11.70 2.04 -7.36
N LEU A 211 10.61 2.64 -6.86
CA LEU A 211 9.41 2.91 -7.65
C LEU A 211 9.72 3.77 -8.88
N ARG A 212 10.47 4.85 -8.70
CA ARG A 212 10.84 5.78 -9.77
C ARG A 212 11.65 5.10 -10.88
N ASN A 213 12.62 4.27 -10.51
CA ASN A 213 13.56 3.69 -11.46
C ASN A 213 13.16 2.30 -11.96
N PHE A 214 12.04 1.73 -11.49
CA PHE A 214 11.64 0.35 -11.78
C PHE A 214 11.61 0.00 -13.28
N SER A 215 11.26 0.98 -14.12
CA SER A 215 11.24 0.84 -15.58
C SER A 215 12.56 0.30 -16.13
N GLY A 216 13.69 0.92 -15.76
CA GLY A 216 15.03 0.53 -16.24
C GLY A 216 15.84 -0.29 -15.24
N GLU A 217 15.71 -0.01 -13.94
CA GLU A 217 16.49 -0.60 -12.86
C GLU A 217 15.56 -1.22 -11.80
N PRO A 218 14.83 -2.32 -12.13
CA PRO A 218 13.85 -2.93 -11.23
C PRO A 218 14.48 -3.42 -9.92
N GLY A 219 15.79 -3.71 -9.94
CA GLY A 219 16.49 -4.25 -8.78
C GLY A 219 16.42 -3.37 -7.54
N TYR A 220 16.40 -2.04 -7.66
CA TYR A 220 16.27 -1.18 -6.47
C TYR A 220 15.00 -1.48 -5.68
N LEU A 221 13.85 -1.60 -6.36
CA LEU A 221 12.59 -1.89 -5.67
C LEU A 221 12.58 -3.33 -5.18
N VAL A 222 12.99 -4.28 -6.02
CA VAL A 222 12.99 -5.71 -5.65
C VAL A 222 13.84 -5.96 -4.41
N ASP A 223 15.07 -5.43 -4.37
CA ASP A 223 15.98 -5.61 -3.23
C ASP A 223 15.47 -4.89 -1.98
N THR A 224 14.89 -3.70 -2.14
CA THR A 224 14.30 -2.96 -1.01
C THR A 224 13.16 -3.77 -0.40
N LEU A 225 12.23 -4.28 -1.21
CA LEU A 225 11.12 -5.09 -0.72
C LEU A 225 11.61 -6.41 -0.12
N LEU A 226 12.60 -7.07 -0.72
CA LEU A 226 13.21 -8.28 -0.15
C LEU A 226 13.82 -8.01 1.23
N SER A 227 14.58 -6.93 1.39
CA SER A 227 15.16 -6.56 2.68
C SER A 227 14.09 -6.28 3.74
N GLU A 228 12.95 -5.69 3.35
CA GLU A 228 11.83 -5.47 4.26
C GLU A 228 11.06 -6.76 4.60
N ARG A 229 11.05 -7.76 3.71
CA ARG A 229 10.54 -9.11 4.03
C ARG A 229 11.47 -9.85 4.98
N ASP A 230 12.78 -9.77 4.77
CA ASP A 230 13.77 -10.32 5.72
C ASP A 230 13.55 -9.73 7.12
N TYR A 231 13.39 -8.40 7.18
CA TYR A 231 13.11 -7.71 8.43
C TYR A 231 11.81 -8.20 9.08
N TYR A 232 10.72 -8.34 8.31
CA TYR A 232 9.46 -8.84 8.85
C TYR A 232 9.58 -10.29 9.33
N ARG A 233 10.19 -11.19 8.55
CA ARG A 233 10.45 -12.58 8.96
C ARG A 233 11.19 -12.62 10.29
N ASP A 234 12.35 -11.98 10.36
CA ASP A 234 13.26 -12.13 11.49
C ASP A 234 12.76 -11.42 12.76
N ARG A 235 12.13 -10.24 12.61
CA ARG A 235 11.71 -9.41 13.75
C ARG A 235 10.29 -9.63 14.19
N PHE A 236 9.44 -10.16 13.34
CA PHE A 236 8.03 -10.38 13.65
C PHE A 236 7.74 -11.87 13.73
N ILE A 237 7.88 -12.61 12.63
CA ILE A 237 7.49 -14.03 12.60
C ILE A 237 8.36 -14.87 13.54
N GLU A 238 9.68 -14.86 13.35
CA GLU A 238 10.59 -15.72 14.11
C GLU A 238 10.76 -15.28 15.57
N GLN A 239 10.59 -13.99 15.86
CA GLN A 239 10.72 -13.47 17.21
C GLN A 239 9.43 -13.63 18.04
N LEU A 240 8.25 -13.41 17.43
CA LEU A 240 6.97 -13.37 18.15
C LEU A 240 6.17 -14.67 18.01
N ALA A 241 6.43 -15.47 16.98
CA ALA A 241 5.75 -16.74 16.71
C ALA A 241 6.71 -17.86 16.24
N PRO A 242 7.84 -18.11 16.94
CA PRO A 242 8.90 -19.02 16.49
C PRO A 242 8.37 -20.44 16.22
N GLY A 243 8.57 -20.93 14.99
CA GLY A 243 8.14 -22.27 14.58
C GLY A 243 6.62 -22.50 14.62
N ARG A 244 5.81 -21.43 14.66
CA ARG A 244 4.34 -21.53 14.70
C ARG A 244 3.67 -21.29 13.35
N ILE A 245 4.29 -20.47 12.51
CA ILE A 245 3.76 -20.02 11.23
C ILE A 245 4.32 -20.86 10.10
N GLU A 246 3.44 -21.30 9.19
CA GLU A 246 3.82 -21.89 7.90
C GLU A 246 3.85 -20.79 6.85
N TYR A 247 4.94 -20.69 6.10
CA TYR A 247 5.09 -19.71 5.03
C TYR A 247 6.06 -20.20 3.95
N THR A 248 5.87 -19.75 2.71
CA THR A 248 6.92 -19.76 1.68
C THR A 248 7.79 -18.52 1.81
N TYR A 249 9.04 -18.60 1.36
CA TYR A 249 9.89 -17.42 1.28
C TYR A 249 10.95 -17.56 0.18
N ALA A 250 10.69 -16.95 -0.97
CA ALA A 250 11.73 -16.71 -1.98
C ALA A 250 12.65 -15.57 -1.52
N ASP A 251 13.81 -15.96 -0.98
CA ASP A 251 14.84 -15.06 -0.42
C ASP A 251 15.79 -14.48 -1.47
N THR A 252 15.68 -14.94 -2.71
CA THR A 252 16.57 -14.59 -3.81
C THR A 252 15.79 -14.44 -5.12
N TRP A 253 16.35 -13.71 -6.07
CA TRP A 253 15.81 -13.57 -7.41
C TRP A 253 16.93 -13.50 -8.45
N ASP A 254 16.70 -14.07 -9.65
CA ASP A 254 17.68 -14.02 -10.73
C ASP A 254 17.62 -12.66 -11.45
N ARG A 255 18.56 -11.79 -11.09
CA ARG A 255 18.65 -10.42 -11.62
C ARG A 255 18.99 -10.38 -13.10
N THR A 256 19.91 -11.23 -13.52
CA THR A 256 20.59 -11.09 -14.82
C THR A 256 19.65 -11.20 -16.03
N PRO A 257 18.70 -12.17 -16.12
CA PRO A 257 17.75 -12.21 -17.22
C PRO A 257 16.74 -11.05 -17.15
N ILE A 258 16.35 -10.61 -15.95
CA ILE A 258 15.40 -9.52 -15.76
C ILE A 258 16.01 -8.17 -16.16
N GLU A 259 17.21 -7.84 -15.66
CA GLU A 259 17.93 -6.61 -15.98
C GLU A 259 18.29 -6.56 -17.47
N ARG A 260 18.68 -7.68 -18.08
CA ARG A 260 18.86 -7.76 -19.55
C ARG A 260 17.57 -7.47 -20.31
N ARG A 261 16.44 -8.04 -19.87
CA ARG A 261 15.13 -7.76 -20.47
C ARG A 261 14.76 -6.29 -20.34
N HIS A 262 14.95 -5.67 -19.18
CA HIS A 262 14.64 -4.25 -18.96
C HIS A 262 15.58 -3.31 -19.73
N THR A 263 16.84 -3.70 -19.95
CA THR A 263 17.77 -2.93 -20.80
C THR A 263 17.29 -2.93 -22.26
N ALA A 264 16.77 -4.06 -22.75
CA ALA A 264 16.25 -4.18 -24.11
C ALA A 264 14.84 -3.58 -24.27
N GLN A 265 14.00 -3.76 -23.25
CA GLN A 265 12.61 -3.33 -23.21
C GLN A 265 12.25 -2.95 -21.76
N PRO A 266 12.41 -1.66 -21.38
CA PRO A 266 12.07 -1.19 -20.05
C PRO A 266 10.63 -1.53 -19.68
N ALA A 267 10.38 -1.81 -18.39
CA ALA A 267 9.02 -1.98 -17.92
C ALA A 267 8.25 -0.66 -18.09
N HIS A 268 7.04 -0.75 -18.63
CA HIS A 268 6.22 0.41 -18.92
C HIS A 268 4.77 0.12 -18.52
N ASN A 269 4.12 1.12 -17.92
CA ASN A 269 2.68 1.12 -17.73
C ASN A 269 2.08 1.75 -18.98
N PRO A 270 1.43 0.98 -19.87
CA PRO A 270 0.99 1.45 -21.19
C PRO A 270 -0.09 2.54 -21.14
N PHE A 271 -0.63 2.83 -19.95
CA PHE A 271 -1.64 3.85 -19.73
C PHE A 271 -1.06 5.18 -19.20
N VAL A 272 0.22 5.21 -18.84
CA VAL A 272 0.88 6.45 -18.40
C VAL A 272 1.39 7.19 -19.64
N LYS A 273 0.85 8.39 -19.87
CA LYS A 273 1.35 9.30 -20.91
C LYS A 273 2.70 9.88 -20.49
N ASP A 274 3.64 9.96 -21.43
CA ASP A 274 4.94 10.61 -21.21
C ASP A 274 4.79 12.08 -20.79
N HIS A 275 3.87 12.80 -21.47
CA HIS A 275 3.58 14.20 -21.21
C HIS A 275 2.07 14.45 -21.26
N TRP A 276 1.56 15.15 -20.25
CA TRP A 276 0.22 15.72 -20.27
C TRP A 276 0.23 17.04 -21.01
N ASP A 277 -0.81 17.28 -21.81
CA ASP A 277 -1.04 18.58 -22.41
C ASP A 277 -1.87 19.50 -21.48
N THR A 278 -2.12 20.74 -21.92
CA THR A 278 -2.90 21.70 -21.14
C THR A 278 -4.37 21.30 -20.92
N VAL A 279 -4.92 20.40 -21.74
CA VAL A 279 -6.28 19.87 -21.56
C VAL A 279 -6.26 18.79 -20.49
N ASP A 280 -5.29 17.87 -20.60
CA ASP A 280 -5.12 16.74 -19.68
C ASP A 280 -5.09 17.22 -18.21
N VAL A 281 -4.34 18.29 -17.90
CA VAL A 281 -4.15 18.80 -16.52
C VAL A 281 -5.46 19.20 -15.82
N TYR A 282 -6.46 19.67 -16.56
CA TYR A 282 -7.72 20.16 -15.99
C TYR A 282 -8.92 19.26 -16.30
N GLN A 283 -8.68 18.13 -16.96
CA GLN A 283 -9.76 17.26 -17.40
C GLN A 283 -10.42 16.55 -16.23
N ARG A 284 -11.62 17.01 -15.88
CA ARG A 284 -12.51 16.33 -14.92
C ARG A 284 -13.34 15.27 -15.64
N VAL A 285 -13.44 14.10 -15.03
CA VAL A 285 -14.28 13.00 -15.51
C VAL A 285 -15.46 12.79 -14.56
N ASP A 286 -16.65 12.55 -15.11
CA ASP A 286 -17.84 12.23 -14.32
C ASP A 286 -17.65 10.83 -13.71
N PRO A 287 -17.77 10.65 -12.38
CA PRO A 287 -17.70 9.33 -11.75
C PRO A 287 -18.52 8.27 -12.50
N SER A 288 -19.76 8.59 -12.90
CA SER A 288 -20.64 7.64 -13.59
C SER A 288 -20.11 7.17 -14.96
N SER A 289 -19.20 7.93 -15.58
CA SER A 289 -18.61 7.60 -16.88
C SER A 289 -17.42 6.64 -16.80
N ILE A 290 -16.72 6.60 -15.66
CA ILE A 290 -15.60 5.68 -15.38
C ILE A 290 -16.00 4.55 -14.42
N GLU A 291 -17.22 4.63 -13.90
CA GLU A 291 -17.86 3.65 -13.04
C GLU A 291 -19.17 3.20 -13.68
N PRO A 292 -19.15 2.56 -14.88
CA PRO A 292 -20.37 2.01 -15.44
C PRO A 292 -20.97 1.07 -14.38
N ASP A 293 -22.22 1.33 -14.03
CA ASP A 293 -22.93 0.79 -12.87
C ASP A 293 -22.52 -0.65 -12.54
N ALA A 294 -22.24 -0.90 -11.26
CA ALA A 294 -22.31 -2.23 -10.71
C ALA A 294 -23.78 -2.69 -10.79
N ALA A 295 -24.15 -3.25 -11.94
CA ALA A 295 -25.39 -4.02 -12.13
C ALA A 295 -25.18 -5.45 -11.64
#